data_AF-A0A7C7AM86-F1
#
_entry.id   AF-A0A7C7AM86-F1
#
_cell.length_a   1.000
_cell.length_b   1.000
_cell.length_c   1.000
_cell.angle_alpha   90.00
_cell.angle_beta   90.00
_cell.angle_gamma   90.00
#
_symmetry.space_group_name_H-M   'P 1'
#
loop_
_entity.id
_entity.type
_entity.pdbx_description
1 polymer ?
#
loop_
_entity_poly.entity_id
_entity_poly.type
_entity_poly.pdbx_seq_one_letter_code
_entity_poly.pdbx_strand_id
1 'polypeptide(L)'
;MLSIDEVRNISFRKANLGGYRPEDVNSFIDEVVATLEQDKKDKIDLVKKLDILAKRIEEYRKDEESVRGALINAEKVKETAVKESSEKADYIIKEAQTKANQIVYDANASVVEQKNNYLRLQADAVVLREQLLETYNNHIRMLEDLPTSSEISKKKSELDKTYPTTDTKATIAAETVSAEESKDELVDITAETAVSEESKTEITEHAE
;
A
#
# COMPACT_ATOMS: atom_id res chain seq x y z
N MET A 1 -37.21 68.60 40.19
CA MET A 1 -38.29 67.59 40.08
C MET A 1 -38.87 67.42 41.45
N LEU A 2 -40.19 67.37 41.58
CA LEU A 2 -40.83 67.02 42.84
C LEU A 2 -40.56 65.55 43.16
N SER A 3 -40.18 65.25 44.40
CA SER A 3 -40.13 63.88 44.88
C SER A 3 -41.53 63.38 45.25
N ILE A 4 -41.74 62.07 45.25
CA ILE A 4 -43.01 61.46 45.68
C ILE A 4 -43.36 61.91 47.10
N ASP A 5 -42.35 62.06 47.98
CA ASP A 5 -42.52 62.55 49.36
C ASP A 5 -42.89 64.03 49.43
N GLU A 6 -42.45 64.85 48.47
CA GLU A 6 -42.81 66.27 48.36
C GLU A 6 -44.25 66.46 47.86
N VAL A 7 -44.71 65.61 46.94
CA VAL A 7 -46.12 65.61 46.47
C VAL A 7 -47.05 65.19 47.60
N ARG A 8 -46.67 64.18 48.39
CA ARG A 8 -47.48 63.62 49.48
C ARG A 8 -47.68 64.58 50.66
N ASN A 9 -46.71 65.46 50.91
CA ASN A 9 -46.72 66.40 52.03
C ASN A 9 -47.11 67.83 51.62
N ILE A 10 -47.60 68.04 50.39
CA ILE A 10 -47.93 69.37 49.91
C ILE A 10 -49.23 69.88 50.55
N SER A 11 -49.19 71.08 51.13
CA SER A 11 -50.38 71.71 51.73
C SER A 11 -50.77 72.96 50.95
N PHE A 12 -52.04 73.04 50.54
CA PHE A 12 -52.57 74.21 49.83
C PHE A 12 -53.23 75.20 50.81
N ARG A 13 -53.07 76.51 50.58
CA ARG A 13 -53.75 77.54 51.39
C ARG A 13 -55.25 77.56 51.08
N LYS A 14 -56.09 77.67 52.11
CA LYS A 14 -57.55 77.75 51.97
C LYS A 14 -57.95 79.12 51.40
N ALA A 15 -58.72 79.13 50.31
CA ALA A 15 -59.24 80.36 49.71
C ALA A 15 -60.59 80.75 50.35
N ASN A 16 -60.77 82.05 50.64
CA ASN A 16 -61.96 82.56 51.35
C ASN A 16 -63.24 82.64 50.49
N LEU A 17 -63.13 82.58 49.16
CA LEU A 17 -64.28 82.59 48.24
C LEU A 17 -63.91 81.87 46.93
N GLY A 18 -64.64 80.78 46.58
CA GLY A 18 -64.52 80.10 45.28
C GLY A 18 -63.32 79.15 45.07
N GLY A 19 -62.70 78.61 46.12
CA GLY A 19 -61.59 77.65 46.00
C GLY A 19 -62.02 76.20 45.69
N TYR A 20 -61.04 75.38 45.27
CA TYR A 20 -61.23 73.93 45.09
C TYR A 20 -61.58 73.24 46.41
N ARG A 21 -62.35 72.15 46.32
CA ARG A 21 -62.71 71.34 47.48
C ARG A 21 -61.49 70.57 47.98
N PRO A 22 -61.17 70.61 49.28
CA PRO A 22 -60.00 69.93 49.81
C PRO A 22 -60.08 68.41 49.64
N GLU A 23 -61.28 67.82 49.64
CA GLU A 23 -61.50 66.39 49.41
C GLU A 23 -61.11 65.98 47.98
N ASP A 24 -61.54 66.74 46.97
CA ASP A 24 -61.23 66.45 45.56
C ASP A 24 -59.73 66.62 45.28
N VAL A 25 -59.10 67.64 45.89
CA VAL A 25 -57.66 67.89 45.78
C VAL A 25 -56.85 66.76 46.43
N ASN A 26 -57.24 66.30 47.61
CA ASN A 26 -56.58 65.17 48.27
C ASN A 26 -56.69 63.87 47.45
N SER A 27 -57.88 63.59 46.89
CA SER A 27 -58.06 62.43 46.00
C SER A 27 -57.17 62.50 44.76
N PHE A 28 -56.99 63.70 44.18
CA PHE A 28 -56.08 63.90 43.05
C PHE A 28 -54.61 63.74 43.44
N ILE A 29 -54.21 64.22 44.63
CA ILE A 29 -52.84 64.00 45.15
C ILE A 29 -52.56 62.50 45.29
N ASP A 30 -53.49 61.72 45.85
CA ASP A 30 -53.34 60.27 46.00
C ASP A 30 -53.19 59.56 44.64
N GLU A 31 -53.97 59.96 43.63
CA GLU A 31 -53.87 59.43 42.26
C GLU A 31 -52.53 59.80 41.59
N VAL A 32 -52.07 61.04 41.75
CA VAL A 32 -50.77 61.49 41.24
C VAL A 32 -49.63 60.75 41.91
N VAL A 33 -49.69 60.53 43.23
CA VAL A 33 -48.70 59.75 43.98
C VAL A 33 -48.67 58.32 43.47
N ALA A 34 -49.83 57.67 43.31
CA ALA A 34 -49.90 56.30 42.79
C ALA A 34 -49.33 56.18 41.37
N THR A 35 -49.63 57.15 40.50
CA THR A 35 -49.12 57.18 39.12
C THR A 35 -47.60 57.40 39.09
N LEU A 36 -47.07 58.30 39.92
CA LEU A 36 -45.63 58.53 40.02
C LEU A 36 -44.87 57.32 40.58
N GLU A 37 -45.46 56.61 41.55
CA GLU A 37 -44.90 55.35 42.07
C GLU A 37 -44.86 54.27 40.98
N GLN A 38 -45.94 54.15 40.19
CA GLN A 38 -46.01 53.23 39.07
C GLN A 38 -44.99 53.59 37.97
N ASP A 39 -44.90 54.86 37.57
CA ASP A 39 -43.91 55.34 36.60
C ASP A 39 -42.48 55.09 37.06
N LYS A 40 -42.19 55.28 38.36
CA LYS A 40 -40.88 55.00 38.94
C LYS A 40 -40.55 53.51 38.86
N LYS A 41 -41.52 52.65 39.17
CA LYS A 41 -41.36 51.19 39.08
C LYS A 41 -41.13 50.75 37.64
N ASP A 42 -41.93 51.24 36.70
CA ASP A 42 -41.81 50.93 35.28
C ASP A 42 -40.48 51.42 34.71
N LYS A 43 -40.02 52.60 35.13
CA LYS A 43 -38.69 53.11 34.75
C LYS A 43 -37.57 52.20 35.26
N ILE A 44 -37.64 51.73 36.49
CA ILE A 44 -36.65 50.79 37.04
C ILE A 44 -36.65 49.48 36.24
N ASP A 45 -37.83 48.94 35.93
CA ASP A 45 -37.95 47.69 35.19
C ASP A 45 -37.54 47.83 33.72
N LEU A 46 -37.80 48.98 33.08
CA LEU A 46 -37.26 49.31 31.75
C LEU A 46 -35.73 49.37 31.78
N VAL A 47 -35.14 50.03 32.76
CA VAL A 47 -33.68 50.14 32.88
C VAL A 47 -33.05 48.75 33.07
N LYS A 48 -33.65 47.88 33.89
CA LYS A 48 -33.20 46.48 34.03
C LYS A 48 -33.28 45.71 32.71
N LYS A 49 -34.39 45.84 31.97
CA LYS A 49 -34.55 45.20 30.65
C LYS A 49 -33.50 45.70 29.66
N LEU A 50 -33.18 46.99 29.70
CA LEU A 50 -32.17 47.60 28.84
C LEU A 50 -30.77 47.06 29.17
N ASP A 51 -30.43 46.91 30.46
CA ASP A 51 -29.17 46.29 30.89
C ASP A 51 -29.06 44.82 30.42
N ILE A 52 -30.14 44.04 30.55
CA ILE A 52 -30.17 42.66 30.05
C ILE A 52 -30.00 42.62 28.53
N LEU A 53 -30.69 43.50 27.79
CA LEU A 53 -30.54 43.58 26.33
C LEU A 53 -29.12 43.97 25.93
N ALA A 54 -28.52 44.94 26.61
CA ALA A 54 -27.15 45.38 26.34
C ALA A 54 -26.15 44.23 26.53
N LYS A 55 -26.26 43.49 27.64
CA LYS A 55 -25.44 42.29 27.91
C LYS A 55 -25.61 41.23 26.84
N ARG A 56 -26.85 40.96 26.43
CA ARG A 56 -27.14 39.95 25.40
C ARG A 56 -26.62 40.35 24.03
N ILE A 57 -26.64 41.64 23.69
CA ILE A 57 -26.02 42.14 22.46
C ILE A 57 -24.50 41.92 22.51
N GLU A 58 -23.86 42.18 23.65
CA GLU A 58 -22.41 41.95 23.81
C GLU A 58 -22.05 40.47 23.68
N GLU A 59 -22.84 39.57 24.28
CA GLU A 59 -22.72 38.12 24.12
C GLU A 59 -22.85 37.71 22.65
N TYR A 60 -23.89 38.18 21.94
CA TYR A 60 -24.06 37.85 20.53
C TYR A 60 -22.93 38.38 19.65
N ARG A 61 -22.36 39.54 19.96
CA ARG A 61 -21.18 40.04 19.23
C ARG A 61 -19.96 39.16 19.45
N LYS A 62 -19.77 38.65 20.68
CA LYS A 62 -18.69 37.71 20.99
C LYS A 62 -18.90 36.36 20.29
N ASP A 63 -20.13 35.87 20.25
CA ASP A 63 -20.48 34.64 19.55
C ASP A 63 -20.29 34.79 18.04
N GLU A 64 -20.70 35.92 17.45
CA GLU A 64 -20.48 36.22 16.04
C GLU A 64 -18.98 36.22 15.70
N GLU A 65 -18.15 36.85 16.53
CA GLU A 65 -16.69 36.83 16.35
C GLU A 65 -16.11 35.42 16.46
N SER A 66 -16.60 34.62 17.41
CA SER A 66 -16.20 33.22 17.55
C SER A 66 -16.60 32.39 16.33
N VAL A 67 -17.82 32.57 15.81
CA VAL A 67 -18.31 31.88 14.61
C VAL A 67 -17.51 32.32 13.38
N ARG A 68 -17.25 33.62 13.23
CA ARG A 68 -16.42 34.16 12.15
C ARG A 68 -15.00 33.61 12.20
N GLY A 69 -14.41 33.54 13.39
CA GLY A 69 -13.10 32.92 13.61
C GLY A 69 -13.09 31.44 13.26
N ALA A 70 -14.13 30.69 13.66
CA ALA A 70 -14.29 29.28 13.32
C ALA A 70 -14.41 29.07 11.80
N LEU A 71 -15.15 29.92 11.09
CA LEU A 71 -15.28 29.85 9.63
C LEU A 71 -13.95 30.10 8.91
N ILE A 72 -13.18 31.11 9.33
CA ILE A 72 -11.86 31.41 8.76
C ILE A 72 -10.90 30.25 9.01
N ASN A 73 -10.91 29.69 10.23
CA ASN A 73 -10.09 28.54 10.57
C ASN A 73 -10.49 27.29 9.76
N ALA A 74 -11.79 27.04 9.59
CA ALA A 74 -12.29 25.94 8.77
C ALA A 74 -11.88 26.09 7.30
N GLU A 75 -11.93 27.31 6.76
CA GLU A 75 -11.45 27.60 5.41
C GLU A 75 -9.95 27.35 5.27
N LYS A 76 -9.16 27.81 6.24
CA LYS A 76 -7.71 27.57 6.26
C LYS A 76 -7.38 26.08 6.33
N VAL A 77 -8.06 25.33 7.20
CA VAL A 77 -7.89 23.87 7.33
C VAL A 77 -8.25 23.16 6.02
N LYS A 78 -9.34 23.58 5.37
CA LYS A 78 -9.73 23.08 4.04
C LYS A 78 -8.63 23.34 3.02
N GLU A 79 -8.10 24.57 2.96
CA GLU A 79 -7.04 24.92 2.01
C GLU A 79 -5.76 24.12 2.26
N THR A 80 -5.33 23.97 3.52
CA THR A 80 -4.16 23.16 3.85
C THR A 80 -4.38 21.69 3.52
N ALA A 81 -5.56 21.14 3.80
CA ALA A 81 -5.89 19.75 3.47
C ALA A 81 -5.87 19.49 1.96
N VAL A 82 -6.42 20.42 1.15
CA VAL A 82 -6.38 20.33 -0.31
C VAL A 82 -4.95 20.40 -0.82
N LYS A 83 -4.14 21.33 -0.30
CA LYS A 83 -2.73 21.49 -0.67
C LYS A 83 -1.92 20.23 -0.34
N GLU A 84 -2.02 19.72 0.89
CA GLU A 84 -1.32 18.50 1.31
C GLU A 84 -1.75 17.28 0.50
N SER A 85 -3.04 17.15 0.19
CA SER A 85 -3.56 16.06 -0.65
C SER A 85 -3.01 16.14 -2.07
N SER A 86 -2.90 17.35 -2.62
CA SER A 86 -2.35 17.59 -3.96
C SER A 86 -0.86 17.27 -4.01
N GLU A 87 -0.10 17.72 -3.01
CA GLU A 87 1.34 17.40 -2.87
C GLU A 87 1.58 15.89 -2.73
N LYS A 88 0.76 15.19 -1.93
CA LYS A 88 0.83 13.72 -1.80
C LYS A 88 0.48 13.01 -3.11
N ALA A 89 -0.55 13.47 -3.81
CA ALA A 89 -0.92 12.91 -5.11
C ALA A 89 0.21 13.08 -6.13
N ASP A 90 0.79 14.28 -6.22
CA ASP A 90 1.93 14.57 -7.10
C ASP A 90 3.15 13.71 -6.75
N TYR A 91 3.42 13.52 -5.46
CA TYR A 91 4.48 12.64 -4.99
C TYR A 91 4.26 11.19 -5.45
N ILE A 92 3.05 10.65 -5.24
CA ILE A 92 2.70 9.28 -5.65
C ILE A 92 2.83 9.12 -7.17
N ILE A 93 2.37 10.11 -7.95
CA ILE A 93 2.48 10.08 -9.41
C ILE A 93 3.95 10.07 -9.82
N LYS A 94 4.79 10.94 -9.24
CA LYS A 94 6.23 10.98 -9.54
C LYS A 94 6.92 9.67 -9.15
N GLU A 95 6.62 9.14 -7.97
CA GLU A 95 7.18 7.87 -7.51
C GLU A 95 6.78 6.71 -8.42
N ALA A 96 5.50 6.64 -8.81
CA ALA A 96 5.00 5.65 -9.76
C ALA A 96 5.67 5.78 -11.14
N GLN A 97 5.88 7.01 -11.63
CA GLN A 97 6.60 7.26 -12.87
C GLN A 97 8.06 6.82 -12.78
N THR A 98 8.76 7.13 -11.68
CA THR A 98 10.14 6.68 -11.46
C THR A 98 10.23 5.16 -11.43
N LYS A 99 9.33 4.49 -10.69
CA LYS A 99 9.26 3.03 -10.63
C LYS A 99 8.96 2.41 -11.99
N ALA A 100 8.00 2.97 -12.74
CA ALA A 100 7.68 2.50 -14.08
C ALA A 100 8.88 2.64 -15.03
N ASN A 101 9.56 3.79 -15.01
CA ASN A 101 10.76 4.02 -15.80
C ASN A 101 11.89 3.06 -15.42
N GLN A 102 12.06 2.77 -14.12
CA GLN A 102 13.03 1.81 -13.64
C GLN A 102 12.72 0.38 -14.12
N ILE A 103 11.46 -0.07 -14.04
CA ILE A 103 11.04 -1.38 -14.56
C ILE A 103 11.31 -1.48 -16.06
N VAL A 104 11.00 -0.44 -16.83
CA VAL A 104 11.27 -0.42 -18.28
C VAL A 104 12.77 -0.46 -18.55
N TYR A 105 13.57 0.27 -17.78
CA TYR A 105 15.02 0.24 -17.89
C TYR A 105 15.59 -1.15 -17.60
N ASP A 106 15.19 -1.77 -16.49
CA ASP A 106 15.64 -3.09 -16.06
C ASP A 106 15.22 -4.19 -17.04
N ALA A 107 14.00 -4.10 -17.60
CA ALA A 107 13.52 -4.99 -18.63
C ALA A 107 14.36 -4.87 -19.92
N ASN A 108 14.66 -3.63 -20.36
CA ASN A 108 15.52 -3.42 -21.52
C ASN A 108 16.94 -3.92 -21.29
N ALA A 109 17.52 -3.68 -20.10
CA ALA A 109 18.83 -4.20 -19.74
C ALA A 109 18.87 -5.74 -19.79
N SER A 110 17.84 -6.40 -19.24
CA SER A 110 17.70 -7.85 -19.28
C SER A 110 17.58 -8.39 -20.70
N VAL A 111 16.83 -7.71 -21.58
CA VAL A 111 16.70 -8.09 -23.00
C VAL A 111 18.05 -7.99 -23.72
N VAL A 112 18.82 -6.93 -23.47
CA VAL A 112 20.17 -6.76 -24.04
C VAL A 112 21.10 -7.88 -23.56
N GLU A 113 21.07 -8.21 -22.27
CA GLU A 113 21.85 -9.29 -21.70
C GLU A 113 21.48 -10.65 -22.33
N GLN A 114 20.19 -10.97 -22.40
CA GLN A 114 19.71 -12.21 -23.03
C GLN A 114 20.11 -12.30 -24.50
N LYS A 115 20.03 -11.20 -25.24
CA LYS A 115 20.48 -11.14 -26.63
C LYS A 115 21.98 -11.46 -26.74
N ASN A 116 22.80 -10.89 -25.85
CA ASN A 116 24.24 -11.16 -25.84
C ASN A 116 24.54 -12.62 -25.49
N ASN A 117 23.83 -13.19 -24.51
CA ASN A 117 23.95 -14.60 -24.13
C ASN A 117 23.54 -15.53 -25.29
N TYR A 118 22.47 -15.19 -26.01
CA TYR A 118 22.04 -15.92 -27.21
C TYR A 118 23.11 -15.89 -28.31
N LEU A 119 23.67 -14.71 -28.60
CA LEU A 119 24.74 -14.57 -29.59
C LEU A 119 25.99 -15.36 -29.21
N ARG A 120 26.34 -15.37 -27.92
CA ARG A 120 27.44 -16.18 -27.39
C ARG A 120 27.18 -17.68 -27.56
N LEU A 121 25.99 -18.16 -27.19
CA LEU A 121 25.62 -19.55 -27.37
C LEU A 121 25.65 -19.97 -28.84
N GLN A 122 25.22 -19.09 -29.75
CA GLN A 122 25.31 -19.33 -31.19
C GLN A 122 26.77 -19.43 -31.66
N ALA A 123 27.65 -18.57 -31.16
CA ALA A 123 29.09 -18.64 -31.45
C ALA A 123 29.69 -19.95 -30.92
N ASP A 124 29.37 -20.33 -29.68
CA ASP A 124 29.84 -21.58 -29.06
C ASP A 124 29.36 -22.81 -29.86
N ALA A 125 28.13 -22.81 -30.37
CA ALA A 125 27.61 -23.88 -31.22
C ALA A 125 28.39 -24.01 -32.56
N VAL A 126 28.82 -22.89 -33.14
CA VAL A 126 29.67 -22.88 -34.35
C VAL A 126 31.05 -23.48 -34.03
N VAL A 127 31.67 -23.06 -32.92
CA VAL A 127 32.96 -23.59 -32.48
C VAL A 127 32.89 -25.09 -32.19
N LEU A 128 31.84 -25.54 -31.49
CA LEU A 128 31.63 -26.97 -31.22
C LEU A 128 31.47 -27.77 -32.52
N ARG A 129 30.72 -27.24 -33.49
CA ARG A 129 30.56 -27.87 -34.80
C ARG A 129 31.91 -28.04 -35.50
N GLU A 130 32.76 -27.02 -35.46
CA GLU A 130 34.10 -27.08 -36.05
C GLU A 130 34.98 -28.13 -35.36
N GLN A 131 34.98 -28.15 -34.02
CA GLN A 131 35.70 -29.15 -33.21
C GLN A 131 35.21 -30.58 -33.49
N LEU A 132 33.91 -30.80 -33.62
CA LEU A 132 33.33 -32.09 -33.98
C LEU A 132 33.79 -32.54 -35.37
N LEU A 133 33.75 -31.65 -36.37
CA LEU A 133 34.23 -31.98 -37.71
C LEU A 133 35.73 -32.32 -37.71
N GLU A 134 36.56 -31.60 -36.96
CA GLU A 134 37.98 -31.92 -36.83
C GLU A 134 38.21 -33.28 -36.17
N THR A 135 37.54 -33.55 -35.05
CA THR A 135 37.63 -34.85 -34.35
C THR A 135 37.14 -36.00 -35.21
N TYR A 136 36.03 -35.84 -35.96
CA TYR A 136 35.57 -36.86 -36.90
C TYR A 136 36.56 -37.10 -38.03
N ASN A 137 37.12 -36.05 -38.62
CA ASN A 137 38.15 -36.21 -39.66
C ASN A 137 39.40 -36.92 -39.13
N ASN A 138 39.82 -36.61 -37.90
CA ASN A 138 40.92 -37.31 -37.25
C ASN A 138 40.58 -38.79 -37.01
N HIS A 139 39.36 -39.11 -36.56
CA HIS A 139 38.91 -40.51 -36.42
C HIS A 139 38.86 -41.23 -37.76
N ILE A 140 38.40 -40.59 -38.84
CA ILE A 140 38.39 -41.18 -40.19
C ILE A 140 39.82 -41.51 -40.63
N ARG A 141 40.78 -40.59 -40.44
CA ARG A 141 42.20 -40.85 -40.72
C ARG A 141 42.75 -42.02 -39.91
N MET A 142 42.42 -42.10 -38.62
CA MET A 142 42.80 -43.27 -37.79
C MET A 142 42.22 -44.56 -38.34
N LEU A 143 40.97 -44.58 -38.83
CA LEU A 143 40.38 -45.76 -39.46
C LEU A 143 41.06 -46.12 -40.78
N GLU A 144 41.50 -45.14 -41.57
CA GLU A 144 42.30 -45.37 -42.79
C GLU A 144 43.69 -45.94 -42.47
N ASP A 145 44.29 -45.54 -41.35
CA ASP A 145 45.58 -46.04 -40.86
C ASP A 145 45.47 -47.44 -40.21
N LEU A 146 44.26 -47.92 -39.90
CA LEU A 146 44.06 -49.29 -39.45
C LEU A 146 44.33 -50.25 -40.63
N PRO A 147 45.14 -51.31 -40.44
CA PRO A 147 45.44 -52.24 -41.50
C PRO A 147 44.13 -52.86 -42.01
N THR A 148 43.92 -52.80 -43.32
CA THR A 148 42.71 -53.36 -43.93
C THR A 148 42.63 -54.85 -43.58
N SER A 149 41.42 -55.44 -43.50
CA SER A 149 41.25 -56.89 -43.21
C SER A 149 42.15 -57.79 -44.09
N SER A 150 42.45 -57.34 -45.30
CA SER A 150 43.43 -57.92 -46.24
C SER A 150 44.87 -57.95 -45.72
N GLU A 151 45.33 -56.89 -45.05
CA GLU A 151 46.69 -56.78 -44.47
C GLU A 151 46.82 -57.56 -43.17
N ILE A 152 45.76 -57.59 -42.36
CA ILE A 152 45.67 -58.44 -41.16
C ILE A 152 45.75 -59.92 -41.56
N SER A 153 45.09 -60.34 -42.63
CA SER A 153 45.16 -61.72 -43.13
C SER A 153 46.57 -62.10 -43.62
N LYS A 154 47.29 -61.17 -44.26
CA LYS A 154 48.67 -61.40 -44.71
C LYS A 154 49.61 -61.53 -43.52
N LYS A 155 49.52 -60.60 -42.55
CA LYS A 155 50.32 -60.62 -41.34
C LYS A 155 50.03 -61.84 -40.45
N LYS A 156 48.78 -62.31 -40.42
CA LYS A 156 48.39 -63.57 -39.77
C LYS A 156 49.02 -64.78 -40.47
N SER A 157 48.96 -64.85 -41.81
CA SER A 157 49.61 -65.92 -42.57
C SER A 157 51.13 -65.95 -42.42
N GLU A 158 51.76 -64.79 -42.20
CA GLU A 158 53.19 -64.68 -41.91
C GLU A 158 53.52 -65.08 -40.46
N LEU A 159 52.67 -64.71 -39.49
CA LEU A 159 52.80 -65.13 -38.09
C LEU A 159 52.61 -66.65 -37.92
N ASP A 160 51.62 -67.23 -38.60
CA ASP A 160 51.35 -68.68 -38.56
C ASP A 160 52.53 -69.50 -39.15
N LYS A 161 53.33 -68.89 -40.03
CA LYS A 161 54.57 -69.50 -40.57
C LYS A 161 55.78 -69.34 -39.65
N THR A 162 55.85 -68.25 -38.89
CA THR A 162 56.99 -67.94 -38.02
C THR A 162 56.84 -68.49 -36.61
N TYR A 163 55.61 -68.72 -36.15
CA TYR A 163 55.29 -69.35 -34.87
C TYR A 163 54.17 -70.38 -35.05
N PRO A 164 54.51 -71.65 -35.39
CA PRO A 164 53.51 -72.71 -35.48
C PRO A 164 53.04 -73.08 -34.07
N THR A 165 51.88 -72.57 -33.66
CA THR A 165 51.17 -73.08 -32.49
C THR A 165 50.36 -74.31 -32.91
N THR A 166 50.80 -75.49 -32.47
CA THR A 166 49.97 -76.69 -32.48
C THR A 166 48.78 -76.47 -31.54
N ASP A 167 47.58 -76.72 -32.04
CA ASP A 167 46.32 -76.75 -31.32
C ASP A 167 46.48 -77.34 -29.91
N THR A 168 46.55 -76.49 -28.89
CA THR A 168 46.18 -76.90 -27.52
C THR A 168 44.71 -76.58 -27.33
N LYS A 169 43.87 -77.17 -28.18
CA LYS A 169 42.41 -77.24 -28.03
C LYS A 169 41.95 -78.67 -28.32
N ALA A 170 42.53 -79.64 -27.62
CA ALA A 170 42.02 -81.00 -27.62
C ALA A 170 42.54 -81.79 -26.41
N THR A 171 42.27 -81.33 -25.19
CA THR A 171 42.16 -82.27 -24.07
C THR A 171 41.09 -81.78 -23.11
N ILE A 172 40.07 -82.61 -22.97
CA ILE A 172 39.03 -82.61 -21.94
C ILE A 172 37.91 -81.57 -22.11
N ALA A 173 37.19 -81.71 -23.23
CA ALA A 173 35.74 -81.83 -23.11
C ALA A 173 35.45 -83.15 -22.38
N ALA A 174 34.58 -83.09 -21.36
CA ALA A 174 34.13 -84.17 -20.47
C ALA A 174 34.95 -84.39 -19.18
N GLU A 175 34.71 -83.55 -18.17
CA GLU A 175 34.14 -84.04 -16.90
C GLU A 175 33.53 -82.90 -16.04
N THR A 176 32.35 -83.21 -15.49
CA THR A 176 31.67 -82.59 -14.32
C THR A 176 31.04 -81.20 -14.43
N VAL A 177 29.70 -81.25 -14.41
CA VAL A 177 28.71 -80.25 -14.01
C VAL A 177 28.97 -79.72 -12.58
N SER A 178 28.56 -78.48 -12.33
CA SER A 178 28.08 -77.90 -11.04
C SER A 178 28.94 -76.80 -10.42
N ALA A 179 28.41 -75.57 -10.49
CA ALA A 179 28.51 -74.46 -9.52
C ALA A 179 28.10 -73.17 -10.27
N GLU A 180 26.81 -72.86 -10.42
CA GLU A 180 25.97 -72.19 -9.41
C GLU A 180 26.31 -70.70 -9.31
N GLU A 181 25.29 -69.88 -9.61
CA GLU A 181 25.01 -68.52 -9.10
C GLU A 181 26.14 -67.47 -9.16
N SER A 182 25.95 -66.27 -9.70
CA SER A 182 24.95 -65.31 -9.24
C SER A 182 25.03 -64.00 -10.03
N LYS A 183 23.85 -63.53 -10.47
CA LYS A 183 23.26 -62.17 -10.35
C LYS A 183 24.05 -60.97 -10.89
N ASP A 184 23.48 -60.34 -11.93
CA ASP A 184 22.70 -59.07 -11.89
C ASP A 184 23.62 -57.86 -11.69
N GLU A 185 23.53 -56.78 -12.47
CA GLU A 185 22.39 -55.87 -12.36
C GLU A 185 22.35 -54.92 -13.57
N LEU A 186 21.32 -55.06 -14.39
CA LEU A 186 20.86 -54.06 -15.35
C LEU A 186 19.50 -53.63 -14.82
N VAL A 187 19.43 -52.45 -14.21
CA VAL A 187 18.21 -51.91 -13.63
C VAL A 187 17.93 -50.56 -14.28
N ASP A 188 17.12 -50.63 -15.33
CA ASP A 188 16.26 -49.55 -15.79
C ASP A 188 14.90 -49.78 -15.10
N ILE A 189 14.45 -48.85 -14.25
CA ILE A 189 13.08 -48.84 -13.74
C ILE A 189 12.51 -47.45 -13.95
N THR A 190 11.67 -47.36 -14.98
CA THR A 190 10.59 -46.40 -15.06
C THR A 190 9.38 -46.95 -14.32
N ALA A 191 8.69 -46.05 -13.61
CA ALA A 191 7.34 -46.13 -13.06
C ALA A 191 7.09 -47.05 -11.85
N GLU A 192 6.85 -46.44 -10.68
CA GLU A 192 5.59 -46.62 -9.92
C GLU A 192 5.42 -45.51 -8.85
N THR A 193 4.23 -44.87 -8.85
CA THR A 193 3.48 -44.23 -7.74
C THR A 193 4.14 -43.12 -6.88
N ALA A 194 3.72 -41.85 -6.95
CA ALA A 194 2.44 -41.24 -6.53
C ALA A 194 2.21 -41.25 -5.00
N VAL A 195 1.76 -40.07 -4.49
CA VAL A 195 1.54 -39.63 -3.08
C VAL A 195 2.77 -38.86 -2.57
N SER A 196 2.78 -37.54 -2.37
CA SER A 196 1.77 -36.67 -1.73
C SER A 196 1.71 -35.24 -2.32
N GLU A 197 0.56 -34.85 -2.84
CA GLU A 197 0.06 -33.47 -2.78
C GLU A 197 -0.77 -33.34 -1.51
N GLU A 198 -0.33 -32.53 -0.55
CA GLU A 198 -1.20 -31.84 0.42
C GLU A 198 -0.38 -30.84 1.24
N SER A 199 -0.45 -29.55 0.88
CA SER A 199 -0.42 -28.43 1.84
C SER A 199 -0.91 -27.14 1.16
N LYS A 200 -2.23 -27.10 0.92
CA LYS A 200 -2.99 -25.85 0.94
C LYS A 200 -3.75 -25.81 2.27
N THR A 201 -3.34 -24.90 3.14
CA THR A 201 -4.15 -24.28 4.20
C THR A 201 -3.79 -22.80 4.12
N GLU A 202 -4.61 -21.94 3.51
CA GLU A 202 -5.72 -21.26 4.20
C GLU A 202 -5.34 -20.83 5.62
N ILE A 203 -4.82 -19.61 5.74
CA ILE A 203 -5.15 -18.70 6.85
C ILE A 203 -5.48 -17.35 6.21
N THR A 204 -6.74 -17.19 5.85
CA THR A 204 -7.43 -15.91 5.95
C THR A 204 -7.56 -15.54 7.42
N GLU A 205 -7.34 -14.28 7.75
CA GLU A 205 -7.96 -13.48 8.83
C GLU A 205 -6.91 -12.59 9.52
N HIS A 206 -6.83 -11.33 9.09
CA HIS A 206 -6.99 -10.20 9.99
C HIS A 206 -7.32 -8.95 9.18
N ALA A 207 -8.60 -8.61 9.20
CA ALA A 207 -9.06 -7.24 9.10
C ALA A 207 -8.93 -6.62 10.51
N GLU A 208 -8.18 -5.53 10.60
CA GLU A 208 -8.45 -4.37 11.46
C GLU A 208 -7.73 -3.15 10.88
#